data_AF-X0VMF4-F1
#
_entry.id   AF-X0VMF4-F1
#
_cell.length_a   1.000
_cell.length_b   1.000
_cell.length_c   1.000
_cell.angle_alpha   90.00
_cell.angle_beta   90.00
_cell.angle_gamma   90.00
#
_symmetry.space_group_name_H-M   'P 1'
#
loop_
_entity.id
_entity.type
_entity.pdbx_description
1 polymer ?
#
loop_
_entity_poly.entity_id
_entity_poly.type
_entity_poly.pdbx_seq_one_letter_code
_entity_poly.pdbx_strand_id
1 'polypeptide(L)' 'SQKNLAAMVANPRDLVEPRGMTPRSSQRRDIIMDKYVRGDTTVSNKSKDEKVKASDVEG' A
#
# COMPACT_ATOMS: atom_id res chain seq x y z
N SER A 1 16.52 -20.27 -23.87
CA SER A 1 15.74 -20.95 -22.82
C SER A 1 14.50 -20.14 -22.49
N GLN A 2 13.41 -20.30 -23.23
CA GLN A 2 12.08 -19.88 -22.78
C GLN A 2 11.40 -21.15 -22.27
N LYS A 3 11.38 -21.35 -20.94
CA LYS A 3 10.80 -22.56 -20.34
C LYS A 3 9.36 -22.28 -19.92
N ASN A 4 8.45 -22.95 -20.62
CA ASN A 4 7.10 -23.37 -20.19
C ASN A 4 6.27 -22.34 -19.40
N LEU A 5 5.86 -21.27 -20.08
CA LEU A 5 4.86 -20.33 -19.57
C LEU A 5 3.59 -21.06 -19.09
N ALA A 6 3.17 -22.11 -19.81
CA ALA A 6 1.99 -22.89 -19.44
C ALA A 6 2.12 -23.63 -18.10
N ALA A 7 3.33 -24.07 -17.71
CA ALA A 7 3.57 -24.68 -16.39
C ALA A 7 3.61 -23.69 -15.24
N MET A 8 3.81 -22.39 -15.50
CA MET A 8 3.71 -21.33 -14.50
C MET A 8 2.27 -20.84 -14.31
N VAL A 9 1.36 -21.21 -15.22
CA VAL A 9 -0.05 -20.82 -15.17
C VAL A 9 -0.83 -21.87 -14.39
N ALA A 10 -1.18 -21.54 -13.14
CA ALA A 10 -1.94 -22.44 -12.26
C ALA A 10 -3.38 -22.70 -12.75
N ASN A 11 -3.99 -21.77 -13.48
CA ASN A 11 -5.32 -21.92 -14.07
C ASN A 11 -5.37 -21.30 -15.49
N PRO A 12 -5.60 -22.09 -16.55
CA PRO A 12 -5.66 -21.60 -17.92
C PRO A 12 -6.70 -20.49 -18.16
N ARG A 13 -7.78 -20.42 -17.38
CA ARG A 13 -8.80 -19.35 -17.52
C ARG A 13 -8.27 -17.95 -17.20
N ASP A 14 -7.18 -17.85 -16.42
CA ASP A 14 -6.53 -16.58 -16.08
C ASP A 14 -5.95 -15.85 -17.31
N LEU A 15 -5.77 -16.56 -18.43
CA LEU A 15 -5.28 -15.98 -19.70
C LEU A 15 -6.41 -15.44 -20.58
N VAL A 16 -7.65 -15.82 -20.30
CA VAL A 16 -8.83 -15.41 -21.07
C VAL A 16 -9.52 -14.25 -20.37
N GLU A 17 -9.59 -14.30 -19.04
CA GLU A 17 -10.29 -13.30 -18.24
C GLU A 17 -9.52 -12.97 -16.96
N PRO A 18 -9.55 -11.70 -16.50
CA PRO A 18 -9.07 -11.35 -15.16
C PRO A 18 -9.83 -12.12 -14.10
N ARG A 19 -9.13 -12.63 -13.08
CA ARG A 19 -9.82 -13.23 -11.92
C ARG A 19 -10.72 -12.19 -11.25
N GLY A 20 -11.89 -12.64 -10.80
CA GLY A 20 -12.72 -11.85 -9.90
C GLY A 20 -11.92 -11.43 -8.67
N MET A 21 -11.84 -10.13 -8.42
CA MET A 21 -11.19 -9.58 -7.23
C MET A 21 -12.24 -9.17 -6.22
N THR A 22 -11.95 -9.41 -4.93
CA THR A 22 -12.77 -8.83 -3.86
C THR A 22 -12.69 -7.31 -3.91
N PRO A 23 -13.78 -6.59 -3.63
CA PRO A 23 -13.74 -5.14 -3.49
C PRO A 23 -12.67 -4.74 -2.48
N ARG A 24 -11.81 -3.79 -2.87
CA ARG A 24 -10.82 -3.23 -1.96
C ARG A 24 -11.55 -2.50 -0.84
N SER A 25 -11.14 -2.70 0.41
CA SER A 25 -11.60 -1.88 1.54
C SER A 25 -11.38 -0.39 1.21
N SER A 26 -12.46 0.40 1.15
CA SER A 26 -12.41 1.81 0.74
C SER A 26 -12.09 2.74 1.90
N GLN A 27 -12.35 2.32 3.15
CA GLN A 27 -12.35 3.20 4.33
C GLN A 27 -11.07 4.03 4.46
N ARG A 28 -9.90 3.42 4.25
CA ARG A 28 -8.61 4.14 4.33
C ARG A 28 -8.45 5.16 3.21
N ARG A 29 -8.90 4.84 1.98
CA ARG A 29 -8.81 5.77 0.86
C ARG A 29 -9.73 6.96 1.07
N ASP A 30 -10.94 6.73 1.56
CA ASP A 30 -11.91 7.80 1.80
C ASP A 30 -11.35 8.82 2.81
N ILE A 31 -10.77 8.34 3.91
CA ILE A 31 -10.12 9.20 4.92
C ILE A 31 -8.94 9.99 4.35
N ILE A 32 -8.09 9.36 3.52
CA ILE A 32 -6.93 10.03 2.95
C ILE A 32 -7.34 11.07 1.90
N MET A 33 -8.35 10.77 1.09
CA MET A 33 -8.85 11.69 0.07
C MET A 33 -9.55 12.89 0.70
N ASP A 34 -10.33 12.69 1.75
CA ASP A 34 -10.93 13.79 2.52
C ASP A 34 -9.86 14.72 3.11
N LYS A 35 -8.82 14.15 3.75
CA LYS A 35 -7.66 14.94 4.23
C LYS A 35 -6.98 15.70 3.10
N TYR A 36 -6.73 15.04 1.97
CA TYR A 36 -6.10 15.67 0.81
C TYR A 36 -6.91 16.85 0.28
N VAL A 37 -8.23 16.68 0.12
CA VAL A 37 -9.15 17.74 -0.35
C VAL A 37 -9.18 18.92 0.62
N ARG A 38 -9.12 18.66 1.94
CA ARG A 38 -9.05 19.69 2.97
C ARG A 38 -7.67 20.34 3.12
N GLY A 39 -6.65 19.82 2.45
CA GLY A 39 -5.25 20.26 2.61
C GLY A 39 -4.60 19.79 3.91
N ASP A 40 -5.20 18.83 4.61
CA ASP A 40 -4.69 18.25 5.84
C ASP A 40 -3.53 17.29 5.57
N THR A 41 -2.68 17.10 6.58
CA THR A 41 -1.61 16.10 6.52
C THR A 41 -2.17 14.68 6.35
N THR A 42 -1.70 14.01 5.30
CA THR A 42 -2.03 12.60 5.01
C THR A 42 -1.10 11.62 5.72
N VAL A 43 0.01 12.11 6.28
CA VAL A 43 0.96 11.31 7.05
C VAL A 43 0.58 11.29 8.53
N SER A 44 1.15 10.35 9.29
CA SER A 44 0.98 10.29 10.74
C SER A 44 1.51 11.55 11.42
N ASN A 45 0.74 12.09 12.37
CA ASN A 45 1.21 13.13 13.27
C ASN A 45 2.18 12.48 14.28
N LYS A 46 3.43 12.90 14.26
CA LYS A 46 4.42 12.47 15.25
C LYS A 46 4.36 13.36 16.49
N SER A 47 4.27 12.80 17.68
CA SER A 47 4.41 13.58 18.92
C SER A 47 5.81 14.17 19.03
N LYS A 48 5.97 15.24 19.84
CA LYS A 48 7.30 15.74 20.22
C LYS A 48 8.12 14.67 20.95
N ASP A 49 7.46 13.77 21.67
CA ASP A 49 8.09 12.67 22.41
C ASP A 49 8.63 11.56 21.47
N GLU A 50 8.18 11.53 20.22
CA GLU A 50 8.67 10.61 19.19
C GLU A 50 9.90 11.17 18.44
N LYS A 51 10.38 12.36 18.82
CA LYS A 51 11.61 12.96 18.27
C LYS A 51 12.80 12.63 19.18
N VAL A 52 13.47 11.50 18.92
CA VAL A 52 14.83 11.31 19.44
C VAL A 52 15.77 12.21 18.63
N LYS A 53 16.48 13.11 19.31
CA LYS A 53 17.53 13.91 18.66
C LYS A 53 18.75 13.01 18.50
N ALA A 54 19.32 12.98 17.30
CA ALA A 54 20.53 12.19 17.02
C ALA A 54 21.73 12.60 17.91
N SER A 55 21.71 13.81 18.47
CA SER A 55 22.70 14.29 19.44
C SER A 55 22.71 13.56 20.78
N ASP A 56 21.60 12.90 21.14
CA ASP A 56 21.41 12.33 22.48
C ASP A 56 21.81 10.84 22.54
N VAL A 57 22.33 10.29 21.44
CA VAL A 57 22.67 8.86 21.28
C VAL A 57 24.20 8.61 21.36
N GLU A 58 25.03 9.65 21.32
CA GLU A 58 26.50 9.55 21.32
C GLU A 58 27.16 10.31 22.48
N GLY A 59 26.63 10.12 23.70
CA GLY A 59 27.23 10.61 24.96
C GLY A 59 27.44 9.49 25.96
#